data_AF-A0A8X7CPD0-F1
#
_entry.id   AF-A0A8X7CPD0-F1
#
_cell.length_a   1.000
_cell.length_b   1.000
_cell.length_c   1.000
_cell.angle_alpha   90.00
_cell.angle_beta   90.00
_cell.angle_gamma   90.00
#
_symmetry.space_group_name_H-M   'P 1'
#
loop_
_entity.id
_entity.type
_entity.pdbx_description
1 polymer ?
#
loop_
_entity_poly.entity_id
_entity_poly.type
_entity_poly.pdbx_seq_one_letter_code
_entity_poly.pdbx_strand_id
1 'polypeptide(L)'
;MDDHPEFDIVEITRKLGVDMLNSVEITSQEAAWYPLREPMSKSSAIIVFILTTWPDDRQKIKKTNKELDQMGIDDHSTNIWKDNWFTNYEKRSEELNDVSLAQFVAYYTVRDDGYYKK
;
A
#
# COMPACT_ATOMS: atom_id res chain seq x y z
N MET A 1 -16.81 -62.55 -7.73
CA MET A 1 -17.90 -61.62 -8.02
C MET A 1 -17.43 -60.30 -7.48
N ASP A 2 -17.18 -59.34 -8.37
CA ASP A 2 -16.80 -57.98 -8.02
C ASP A 2 -18.11 -57.21 -7.90
N ASP A 3 -18.58 -57.02 -6.66
CA ASP A 3 -19.98 -56.67 -6.40
C ASP A 3 -20.33 -55.22 -6.74
N HIS A 4 -19.35 -54.35 -7.05
CA HIS A 4 -19.57 -52.94 -7.39
C HIS A 4 -18.47 -52.35 -8.28
N PRO A 5 -18.48 -52.60 -9.62
CA PRO A 5 -17.47 -52.07 -10.55
C PRO A 5 -17.47 -50.53 -10.66
N GLU A 6 -18.51 -49.86 -10.17
CA GLU A 6 -18.65 -48.40 -10.12
C GLU A 6 -17.81 -47.73 -9.02
N PHE A 7 -17.30 -48.50 -8.05
CA PHE A 7 -16.43 -48.01 -6.98
C PHE A 7 -15.05 -48.65 -7.10
N ASP A 8 -14.27 -48.23 -8.11
CA ASP A 8 -12.83 -48.49 -8.09
C ASP A 8 -12.20 -47.68 -6.95
N ILE A 9 -12.14 -48.30 -5.77
CA ILE A 9 -11.57 -47.72 -4.54
C ILE A 9 -10.15 -47.21 -4.80
N VAL A 10 -9.40 -47.86 -5.69
CA VAL A 10 -8.03 -47.43 -6.04
C VAL A 10 -8.05 -46.11 -6.80
N GLU A 11 -8.98 -45.95 -7.75
CA GLU A 11 -9.15 -44.71 -8.49
C GLU A 11 -9.63 -43.56 -7.60
N ILE A 12 -10.60 -43.82 -6.72
CA ILE A 12 -11.11 -42.84 -5.76
C ILE A 12 -10.00 -42.37 -4.81
N THR A 13 -9.21 -43.31 -4.28
CA THR A 13 -8.09 -42.99 -3.38
C THR A 13 -7.00 -42.21 -4.09
N ARG A 14 -6.70 -42.54 -5.35
CA ARG A 14 -5.74 -41.80 -6.18
C ARG A 14 -6.21 -40.37 -6.40
N LYS A 15 -7.49 -40.18 -6.74
CA LYS A 15 -8.09 -38.85 -6.95
C LYS A 15 -8.06 -38.01 -5.68
N LEU A 16 -8.45 -38.59 -4.54
CA LEU A 16 -8.38 -37.92 -3.24
C LEU A 16 -6.95 -37.49 -2.89
N GLY A 17 -5.95 -38.36 -3.14
CA GLY A 17 -4.55 -38.03 -2.92
C GLY A 17 -4.07 -36.85 -3.78
N VAL A 18 -4.46 -36.81 -5.06
CA VAL A 18 -4.14 -35.70 -5.97
C VAL A 18 -4.84 -34.41 -5.52
N ASP A 19 -6.11 -34.47 -5.14
CA ASP A 19 -6.87 -33.31 -4.68
C ASP A 19 -6.30 -32.74 -3.37
N MET A 20 -5.85 -33.60 -2.45
CA MET A 20 -5.17 -33.18 -1.22
C MET A 20 -3.82 -32.53 -1.53
N LEU A 21 -3.01 -33.11 -2.42
CA LEU A 21 -1.73 -32.51 -2.84
C LEU A 21 -1.94 -31.13 -3.48
N ASN A 22 -2.88 -31.01 -4.41
CA ASN A 22 -3.25 -29.74 -5.03
C ASN A 22 -3.80 -28.71 -4.03
N SER A 23 -4.43 -29.14 -2.93
CA SER A 23 -4.95 -28.24 -1.90
C SER A 23 -3.87 -27.63 -1.00
N VAL A 24 -2.70 -28.28 -0.90
CA VAL A 24 -1.59 -27.86 -0.03
C VAL A 24 -0.43 -27.26 -0.85
N GLU A 25 -0.29 -27.64 -2.12
CA GLU A 25 0.69 -27.06 -3.03
C GLU A 25 0.35 -25.61 -3.35
N ILE A 26 1.05 -24.71 -2.67
CA ILE A 26 1.19 -23.32 -3.08
C ILE A 26 1.92 -23.32 -4.43
N THR A 27 1.37 -22.63 -5.43
CA THR A 27 2.02 -22.56 -6.74
C THR A 27 3.41 -21.93 -6.59
N SER A 28 4.37 -22.32 -7.43
CA SER A 28 5.72 -21.73 -7.38
C SER A 28 5.70 -20.19 -7.53
N GLN A 29 4.66 -19.66 -8.17
CA GLN A 29 4.41 -18.22 -8.30
C GLN A 29 4.03 -17.59 -6.96
N GLU A 30 3.11 -18.18 -6.20
CA GLU A 30 2.71 -17.72 -4.86
C GLU A 30 3.84 -17.89 -3.82
N ALA A 31 4.59 -18.99 -3.90
CA ALA A 31 5.74 -19.25 -3.01
C ALA A 31 6.90 -18.27 -3.24
N ALA A 32 7.10 -17.81 -4.48
CA ALA A 32 8.06 -16.76 -4.80
C ALA A 32 7.52 -15.36 -4.45
N TRP A 33 6.21 -15.14 -4.58
CA TRP A 33 5.57 -13.87 -4.24
C TRP A 33 5.71 -13.50 -2.76
N TYR A 34 5.55 -14.49 -1.86
CA TYR A 34 5.60 -14.26 -0.41
C TYR A 34 6.90 -13.59 0.09
N PRO A 35 8.12 -14.06 -0.29
CA PRO A 35 9.37 -13.38 0.09
C PRO A 35 9.62 -12.10 -0.71
N LEU A 36 9.21 -12.03 -1.98
CA LEU A 36 9.51 -10.91 -2.86
C LEU A 36 8.60 -9.69 -2.63
N ARG A 37 7.39 -9.90 -2.09
CA ARG A 37 6.35 -8.86 -1.93
C ARG A 37 6.11 -8.04 -3.20
N GLU A 38 6.30 -8.66 -4.36
CA GLU A 38 6.14 -8.01 -5.66
C GLU A 38 4.67 -7.65 -5.88
N PRO A 39 4.32 -6.46 -6.37
CA PRO A 39 2.92 -6.13 -6.61
C PRO A 39 2.33 -7.07 -7.70
N MET A 40 1.29 -7.85 -7.35
CA MET A 40 0.66 -8.83 -8.26
C MET A 40 0.02 -8.19 -9.51
N SER A 41 -0.23 -6.89 -9.47
CA SER A 41 -0.68 -6.10 -10.61
C SER A 41 -0.02 -4.73 -10.55
N LYS A 42 0.47 -4.27 -11.70
CA LYS A 42 0.91 -2.90 -11.90
C LYS A 42 -0.22 -2.17 -12.59
N SER A 43 -0.94 -1.33 -11.83
CA SER A 43 -1.90 -0.39 -12.42
C SER A 43 -1.15 0.63 -13.26
N SER A 44 -1.68 0.95 -14.44
CA SER A 44 -1.16 2.06 -15.26
C SER A 44 -1.44 3.42 -14.63
N ALA A 45 -2.39 3.49 -13.68
CA ALA A 45 -2.73 4.68 -12.93
C ALA A 45 -2.17 4.63 -11.51
N ILE A 46 -1.61 5.76 -11.07
CA ILE A 46 -1.22 5.99 -9.68
C ILE A 46 -2.51 6.17 -8.87
N ILE A 47 -2.70 5.33 -7.87
CA ILE A 47 -3.82 5.42 -6.93
C ILE A 47 -3.29 6.03 -5.64
N VAL A 48 -3.85 7.17 -5.24
CA VAL A 48 -3.54 7.80 -3.95
C VAL A 48 -4.75 7.68 -3.04
N PHE A 49 -4.54 7.15 -1.84
CA PHE A 49 -5.57 7.00 -0.83
C PHE A 49 -5.60 8.23 0.10
N ILE A 50 -6.76 8.86 0.24
CA ILE A 50 -6.98 10.00 1.12
C ILE A 50 -7.80 9.54 2.32
N LEU A 51 -7.22 9.59 3.52
CA LEU A 51 -7.89 9.24 4.76
C LEU A 51 -9.03 10.23 5.06
N THR A 52 -10.23 9.71 5.28
CA THR A 52 -11.42 10.50 5.66
C THR A 52 -11.60 10.64 7.17
N THR A 53 -10.62 10.20 7.97
CA THR A 53 -10.65 10.34 9.43
C THR A 53 -10.51 11.79 9.87
N TRP A 54 -10.96 12.08 11.09
CA TRP A 54 -10.84 13.40 11.71
C TRP A 54 -9.37 13.82 11.84
N PRO A 55 -9.04 15.12 11.72
CA PRO A 55 -7.67 15.61 11.80
C PRO A 55 -6.90 15.12 13.04
N ASP A 56 -7.56 15.06 14.19
CA ASP A 56 -6.98 14.62 15.47
C ASP A 56 -6.63 13.13 15.49
N ASP A 57 -7.38 12.30 14.75
CA ASP A 57 -7.18 10.84 14.70
C ASP A 57 -6.19 10.40 13.61
N ARG A 58 -5.75 11.34 12.76
CA ARG A 58 -4.84 11.02 11.64
C ARG A 58 -3.45 10.67 12.16
N GLN A 59 -2.98 9.49 11.78
CA GLN A 59 -1.60 9.06 12.04
C GLN A 59 -0.60 9.94 11.27
N LYS A 60 0.47 10.35 11.96
CA LYS A 60 1.57 11.13 11.38
C LYS A 60 2.85 10.29 11.41
N ILE A 61 3.65 10.43 10.37
CA ILE A 61 4.93 9.72 10.26
C ILE A 61 6.03 10.64 10.80
N LYS A 62 6.81 10.14 11.76
CA LYS A 62 7.98 10.86 12.28
C LYS A 62 9.09 10.86 11.22
N LYS A 63 9.83 11.97 11.13
CA LYS A 63 11.08 12.03 10.37
C LYS A 63 12.08 11.00 10.95
N THR A 64 12.94 10.47 10.08
CA THR A 64 13.99 9.55 10.51
C THR A 64 15.03 10.29 11.35
N ASN A 65 15.71 9.59 12.26
CA ASN A 65 16.74 10.21 13.11
C ASN A 65 17.82 10.91 12.28
N LYS A 66 18.26 10.29 11.18
CA LYS A 66 19.23 10.89 10.25
C LYS A 66 18.74 12.23 9.66
N GLU A 67 17.47 12.33 9.28
CA GLU A 67 16.89 13.58 8.77
C GLU A 67 16.83 14.64 9.89
N LEU A 68 16.49 14.26 11.12
CA LEU A 68 16.44 15.17 12.26
C LEU A 68 17.82 15.70 12.65
N ASP A 69 18.82 14.82 12.70
CA ASP A 69 20.22 15.15 13.01
C ASP A 69 20.79 16.11 11.96
N GLN A 70 20.51 15.86 10.68
CA GLN A 70 20.96 16.72 9.58
C GLN A 70 20.31 18.10 9.61
N MET A 71 19.06 18.19 10.06
CA MET A 71 18.36 19.47 10.19
C MET A 71 18.77 20.25 11.44
N GLY A 72 19.62 19.70 12.31
CA GLY A 72 20.10 20.36 13.54
C GLY A 72 18.94 20.77 14.46
N ILE A 73 17.88 19.96 14.49
CA ILE A 73 16.65 20.28 15.20
C ILE A 73 16.89 20.17 16.71
N ASP A 74 16.58 21.24 17.45
CA ASP A 74 16.57 21.26 18.91
C ASP A 74 15.51 20.29 19.47
N ASP A 75 15.77 19.74 20.67
CA ASP A 75 14.90 18.76 21.34
C ASP A 75 13.48 19.33 21.62
N HIS A 76 13.31 20.65 21.61
CA HIS A 76 12.01 21.30 21.80
C HIS A 76 11.26 21.65 20.51
N SER A 77 11.81 21.34 19.33
CA SER A 77 11.17 21.66 18.06
C SER A 77 9.96 20.76 17.77
N THR A 78 8.88 21.37 17.30
CA THR A 78 7.66 20.65 16.89
C THR A 78 7.76 20.09 15.46
N ASN A 79 8.82 20.41 14.71
CA ASN A 79 9.01 20.01 13.31
C ASN A 79 9.59 18.59 13.13
N ILE A 80 9.15 17.66 13.98
CA ILE A 80 9.60 16.26 13.97
C ILE A 80 8.79 15.37 13.02
N TRP A 81 7.66 15.86 12.51
CA TRP A 81 6.73 15.13 11.65
C TRP A 81 7.03 15.37 10.18
N LYS A 82 6.88 14.34 9.35
CA LYS A 82 6.94 14.49 7.88
C LYS A 82 5.71 15.24 7.38
N ASP A 83 5.92 16.13 6.42
CA ASP A 83 4.82 16.78 5.71
C ASP A 83 4.03 15.74 4.92
N ASN A 84 2.71 15.82 5.02
CA ASN A 84 1.78 14.92 4.33
C ASN A 84 0.91 15.73 3.36
N TRP A 85 0.12 15.05 2.52
CA TRP A 85 -0.79 15.73 1.57
C TRP A 85 -1.71 16.76 2.24
N PHE A 86 -2.19 16.46 3.45
CA PHE A 86 -2.99 17.38 4.25
C PHE A 86 -2.22 18.64 4.63
N THR A 87 -1.00 18.49 5.15
CA THR A 87 -0.15 19.61 5.56
C THR A 87 0.18 20.52 4.37
N ASN A 88 0.45 19.92 3.21
CA ASN A 88 0.73 20.68 1.99
C ASN A 88 -0.52 21.43 1.50
N TYR A 89 -1.68 20.78 1.56
CA TYR A 89 -2.94 21.40 1.21
C TYR A 89 -3.31 22.55 2.16
N GLU A 90 -3.00 22.45 3.45
CA GLU A 90 -3.18 23.55 4.41
C GLU A 90 -2.23 24.73 4.13
N LYS A 91 -1.01 24.44 3.67
CA LYS A 91 0.01 25.44 3.29
C LYS A 91 -0.15 25.96 1.85
N ARG A 92 -1.24 25.64 1.15
CA ARG A 92 -1.41 26.01 -0.26
C ARG A 92 -1.52 27.52 -0.44
N SER A 93 -1.09 28.02 -1.60
CA SER A 93 -1.28 29.42 -1.99
C SER A 93 -2.77 29.76 -2.10
N GLU A 94 -3.13 31.02 -1.87
CA GLU A 94 -4.51 31.50 -1.98
C GLU A 94 -5.10 31.30 -3.38
N GLU A 95 -4.24 31.22 -4.40
CA GLU A 95 -4.60 30.94 -5.79
C GLU A 95 -5.20 29.54 -5.99
N LEU A 96 -5.02 28.62 -5.04
CA LEU A 96 -5.53 27.24 -5.07
C LEU A 96 -6.70 27.03 -4.09
N ASN A 97 -7.37 28.08 -3.67
CA ASN A 97 -8.51 27.98 -2.73
C ASN A 97 -9.77 27.38 -3.36
N ASP A 98 -9.89 27.40 -4.68
CA ASP A 98 -10.97 26.78 -5.45
C ASP A 98 -10.73 25.28 -5.70
N VAL A 99 -9.52 24.79 -5.48
CA VAL A 99 -9.12 23.40 -5.70
C VAL A 99 -9.41 22.56 -4.44
N SER A 100 -10.17 21.48 -4.59
CA SER A 100 -10.40 20.51 -3.50
C SER A 100 -9.14 19.69 -3.18
N LEU A 101 -9.05 19.12 -1.97
CA LEU A 101 -7.96 18.23 -1.57
C LEU A 101 -7.75 17.07 -2.57
N ALA A 102 -8.83 16.48 -3.09
CA ALA A 102 -8.73 15.38 -4.06
C ALA A 102 -8.11 15.85 -5.39
N GLN A 103 -8.51 17.02 -5.89
CA GLN A 103 -7.91 17.60 -7.09
C GLN A 103 -6.45 18.02 -6.84
N PHE A 104 -6.15 18.54 -5.64
CA PHE A 104 -4.81 18.91 -5.25
C PHE A 104 -3.88 17.70 -5.28
N VAL A 105 -4.27 16.58 -4.66
CA VAL A 105 -3.50 15.34 -4.64
C VAL A 105 -3.38 14.70 -6.03
N ALA A 106 -4.40 14.83 -6.87
CA ALA A 106 -4.41 14.22 -8.20
C ALA A 106 -3.52 14.97 -9.20
N TYR A 107 -3.46 16.29 -9.13
CA TYR A 107 -2.82 17.11 -10.15
C TYR A 107 -1.56 17.82 -9.68
N TYR A 108 -1.36 18.05 -8.39
CA TYR A 108 -0.25 18.89 -7.94
C TYR A 108 0.86 18.07 -7.30
N THR A 109 2.08 18.36 -7.70
CA THR A 109 3.30 17.83 -7.07
C THR A 109 4.06 18.96 -6.39
N VAL A 110 4.61 18.67 -5.21
CA VAL A 110 5.49 19.58 -4.49
C VAL A 110 6.85 19.58 -5.20
N ARG A 111 7.28 20.72 -5.70
CA ARG A 111 8.67 20.92 -6.13
C ARG A 111 9.54 21.27 -4.92
N ASP A 112 10.83 21.01 -5.02
CA ASP A 112 11.81 21.34 -3.97
C ASP A 112 11.89 22.85 -3.64
N ASP A 113 11.37 23.71 -4.52
CA ASP A 113 11.28 25.17 -4.35
C ASP A 113 10.03 25.65 -3.60
N GLY A 114 9.15 24.72 -3.18
CA GLY A 114 7.90 25.03 -2.48
C GLY A 114 6.74 25.44 -3.39
N TYR A 115 6.94 25.48 -4.72
CA TYR A 115 5.88 25.78 -5.69
C TYR A 115 5.18 24.50 -6.16
N TYR A 116 3.86 24.59 -6.34
CA TYR A 116 3.04 23.47 -6.79
C TYR A 116 2.96 23.45 -8.32
N LYS A 117 3.43 22.37 -8.94
CA LYS A 117 3.29 22.17 -10.39
C LYS A 117 2.15 21.19 -10.68
N LYS A 118 1.26 21.61 -11.57
CA LYS A 118 0.19 20.77 -12.14
C LYS A 118 0.74 19.72 -13.12
#